data_AF-X1UIM3-F1
#
_entry.id   AF-X1UIM3-F1
#
_cell.length_a   1.000
_cell.length_b   1.000
_cell.length_c   1.000
_cell.angle_alpha   90.00
_cell.angle_beta   90.00
_cell.angle_gamma   90.00
#
_symmetry.space_group_name_H-M   'P 1'
#
loop_
_entity.id
_entity.type
_entity.pdbx_description
1 polymer ?
#
loop_
_entity_poly.entity_id
_entity_poly.type
_entity_poly.pdbx_seq_one_letter_code
_entity_poly.pdbx_strand_id
1 'polypeptide(L)'
;LAGWLLSSALVHLVLRGLGKESDFDWILNVVGFGLLIPMPVTWLVDWTTIALNVYGRGMTPLIHVLISVWEIALISVGLAKMEETRPWIYVLLAVLVKVGVYIPLAALLVR
;
A
#
# COMPACT_ATOMS: atom_id res chain seq x y z
N LEU A 1 12.25 -3.67 1.39
CA LEU A 1 12.13 -4.20 2.77
C LEU A 1 11.76 -3.11 3.79
N ALA A 2 12.51 -2.00 3.86
CA ALA A 2 12.29 -0.93 4.86
C ALA A 2 10.89 -0.29 4.82
N GLY A 3 10.33 -0.02 3.64
CA GLY A 3 9.01 0.64 3.52
C GLY A 3 7.86 -0.19 4.09
N TRP A 4 7.87 -1.50 3.88
CA TRP A 4 6.85 -2.41 4.41
C TRP A 4 6.86 -2.45 5.95
N LEU A 5 8.03 -2.61 6.55
CA LEU A 5 8.19 -2.64 7.99
C LEU A 5 7.80 -1.29 8.62
N LEU A 6 8.23 -0.18 8.01
CA LEU A 6 7.92 1.17 8.51
C LEU A 6 6.42 1.48 8.41
N SER A 7 5.79 1.13 7.28
CA SER A 7 4.33 1.25 7.12
C SER A 7 3.58 0.45 8.19
N SER A 8 4.02 -0.78 8.46
CA SER A 8 3.40 -1.65 9.48
C SER A 8 3.58 -1.08 10.88
N ALA A 9 4.77 -0.57 11.21
CA ALA A 9 5.05 0.12 12.48
C ALA A 9 4.18 1.36 12.66
N LEU A 10 4.02 2.17 11.61
CA LEU A 10 3.15 3.35 11.64
C LEU A 10 1.69 2.95 11.91
N VAL A 11 1.17 1.95 11.20
CA VAL A 11 -0.18 1.42 11.44
C VAL A 11 -0.32 0.97 12.89
N HIS A 12 0.62 0.19 13.39
CA HIS A 12 0.60 -0.30 14.76
C HIS A 12 0.55 0.83 15.80
N LEU A 13 1.37 1.87 15.61
CA LEU A 13 1.40 3.04 16.49
C LEU A 13 0.08 3.83 16.44
N VAL A 14 -0.48 4.05 15.24
CA VAL A 14 -1.76 4.75 15.09
C VAL A 14 -2.88 3.98 15.80
N LEU A 15 -2.97 2.66 15.60
CA LEU A 15 -4.00 1.85 16.25
C LEU A 15 -3.83 1.84 17.77
N ARG A 16 -2.61 1.65 18.26
CA ARG A 16 -2.32 1.73 19.71
C ARG A 16 -2.67 3.09 20.29
N GLY A 17 -2.34 4.18 19.59
CA GLY A 17 -2.69 5.55 19.99
C GLY A 17 -4.20 5.82 20.03
N LEU A 18 -4.98 5.09 19.24
CA LEU A 18 -6.45 5.15 19.23
C LEU A 18 -7.09 4.16 20.23
N GLY A 19 -6.30 3.43 21.03
CA GLY A 19 -6.81 2.42 21.96
C GLY A 19 -7.39 1.18 21.29
N LYS A 20 -7.02 0.93 20.03
CA LYS A 20 -7.50 -0.18 19.20
C LYS A 20 -6.64 -1.43 19.33
N GLU A 21 -7.18 -2.57 18.90
CA GLU A 21 -6.37 -3.79 18.79
C GLU A 21 -5.27 -3.57 17.75
N SER A 22 -4.10 -4.16 18.01
CA SER A 22 -2.91 -3.89 17.20
C SER A 22 -1.98 -5.09 17.24
N ASP A 23 -2.42 -6.18 16.63
CA ASP A 23 -1.58 -7.35 16.37
C ASP A 23 -0.57 -7.00 15.27
N PHE A 24 0.69 -6.83 15.68
CA PHE A 24 1.74 -6.41 14.76
C PHE A 24 2.00 -7.45 13.66
N ASP A 25 1.91 -8.75 13.97
CA ASP A 25 2.16 -9.80 12.99
C ASP A 25 1.04 -9.83 11.94
N TRP A 26 -0.21 -9.63 12.36
CA TRP A 26 -1.33 -9.47 11.43
C TRP A 26 -1.15 -8.25 10.53
N ILE A 27 -0.85 -7.09 11.13
CA ILE A 27 -0.63 -5.82 10.41
C ILE A 27 0.48 -5.99 9.38
N LEU A 28 1.60 -6.58 9.80
CA LEU A 28 2.76 -6.82 8.95
C LEU A 28 2.37 -7.71 7.76
N ASN A 29 1.65 -8.81 7.98
CA ASN A 29 1.18 -9.66 6.89
C ASN A 29 0.22 -8.92 5.95
N VAL A 30 -0.80 -8.22 6.47
CA VAL A 30 -1.79 -7.50 5.66
C VAL A 30 -1.15 -6.43 4.80
N VAL A 31 -0.29 -5.60 5.38
CA VAL A 31 0.41 -4.54 4.62
C VAL A 31 1.33 -5.17 3.58
N GLY A 32 2.00 -6.27 3.93
CA GLY A 32 2.86 -7.02 3.00
C GLY A 32 2.09 -7.55 1.81
N PHE A 33 1.00 -8.29 2.06
CA PHE A 33 0.13 -8.82 1.00
C PHE A 33 -0.51 -7.72 0.17
N GLY A 34 -1.00 -6.65 0.80
CA GLY A 34 -1.61 -5.52 0.11
C GLY A 34 -0.66 -4.84 -0.86
N LEU A 35 0.64 -4.80 -0.56
CA LEU A 35 1.67 -4.26 -1.44
C LEU A 35 2.20 -5.29 -2.45
N LEU A 36 2.25 -6.58 -2.10
CA LEU A 36 2.82 -7.63 -2.95
C LEU A 36 1.86 -8.11 -4.04
N ILE A 37 0.56 -8.22 -3.74
CA ILE A 37 -0.43 -8.74 -4.69
C ILE A 37 -0.49 -7.91 -5.97
N PRO A 38 -0.49 -6.56 -5.91
CA PRO A 38 -0.58 -5.75 -7.12
C PRO A 38 0.75 -5.61 -7.89
N MET A 39 1.89 -5.91 -7.27
CA MET A 39 3.23 -5.72 -7.87
C MET A 39 3.46 -6.40 -9.22
N PRO A 40 3.04 -7.67 -9.45
CA PRO A 40 3.16 -8.29 -10.77
C PRO A 40 2.44 -7.51 -11.87
N VAL A 41 1.29 -6.89 -11.55
CA VAL A 41 0.53 -6.07 -12.50
C VAL A 41 1.26 -4.75 -12.76
N THR A 42 1.79 -4.10 -11.71
CA THR A 42 2.65 -2.92 -11.85
C THR A 42 3.82 -3.19 -12.79
N TRP A 43 4.55 -4.28 -12.56
CA TRP A 43 5.68 -4.65 -13.40
C TRP A 43 5.26 -4.92 -14.84
N LEU A 44 4.17 -5.66 -15.06
CA LEU A 44 3.69 -5.92 -16.41
C LEU A 44 3.41 -4.61 -17.16
N VAL A 45 2.78 -3.64 -16.50
CA VAL A 45 2.50 -2.31 -17.06
C VAL A 45 3.81 -1.57 -17.35
N ASP A 46 4.76 -1.56 -16.43
CA ASP A 46 6.06 -0.91 -16.59
C ASP A 46 6.83 -1.50 -17.77
N TRP A 47 7.01 -2.82 -17.82
CA TRP A 47 7.72 -3.50 -18.89
C TRP A 47 7.07 -3.27 -20.25
N THR A 48 5.73 -3.32 -20.32
CA THR A 48 4.99 -3.09 -21.57
C THR A 48 5.16 -1.64 -22.05
N THR A 49 5.06 -0.67 -21.15
CA THR A 49 5.16 0.76 -21.49
C THR A 49 6.59 1.16 -21.84
N ILE A 50 7.60 0.52 -21.21
CA ILE A 50 9.01 0.63 -21.61
C ILE A 50 9.21 0.06 -23.02
N ALA A 51 8.72 -1.14 -23.30
CA ALA A 51 8.85 -1.79 -24.61
C ALA A 51 8.22 -0.95 -25.74
N LEU A 52 7.16 -0.21 -25.44
CA LEU A 52 6.47 0.70 -26.37
C LEU A 52 7.03 2.13 -26.38
N ASN A 53 8.08 2.42 -25.60
CA ASN A 53 8.71 3.75 -25.46
C ASN A 53 7.72 4.87 -25.01
N VAL A 54 6.76 4.51 -24.16
CA VAL A 54 5.77 5.43 -23.58
C VAL A 54 5.80 5.46 -22.05
N TYR A 55 6.81 4.86 -21.44
CA TYR A 55 7.00 4.88 -20.00
C TYR A 55 7.00 6.31 -19.44
N GLY A 56 6.28 6.52 -18.34
CA GLY A 56 6.10 7.84 -17.74
C GLY A 56 5.21 8.81 -18.54
N ARG A 57 4.64 8.38 -19.67
CA ARG A 57 3.72 9.16 -20.52
C ARG A 57 2.41 8.40 -20.72
N GLY A 58 1.44 9.08 -21.34
CA GLY A 58 0.14 8.49 -21.68
C GLY A 58 -0.64 8.01 -20.45
N MET A 59 -1.16 6.78 -20.51
CA MET A 59 -2.02 6.21 -19.46
C MET A 59 -1.26 5.60 -18.28
N THR A 60 0.07 5.51 -18.34
CA THR A 60 0.91 4.87 -17.30
C THR A 60 0.65 5.44 -15.90
N PRO A 61 0.60 6.77 -15.68
CA PRO A 61 0.30 7.32 -14.36
C PRO A 61 -1.10 6.99 -13.86
N LEU A 62 -2.11 6.98 -14.76
CA LEU A 62 -3.48 6.64 -14.42
C LEU A 62 -3.62 5.18 -13.97
N ILE A 63 -2.91 4.26 -14.64
CA ILE A 63 -2.89 2.85 -14.26
C ILE A 63 -2.25 2.68 -12.88
N HIS A 64 -1.16 3.39 -12.58
CA HIS A 64 -0.52 3.36 -11.26
C HIS A 64 -1.41 3.90 -10.14
N VAL A 65 -2.25 4.90 -10.43
CA VAL A 65 -3.27 5.38 -9.48
C VAL A 65 -4.29 4.28 -9.21
N LEU A 66 -4.79 3.59 -10.24
CA LEU A 66 -5.74 2.48 -10.07
C LEU A 66 -5.14 1.33 -9.26
N ILE A 67 -3.87 0.99 -9.52
CA ILE A 67 -3.13 0.00 -8.72
C ILE A 67 -3.01 0.46 -7.26
N SER A 68 -2.73 1.74 -7.02
CA SER A 68 -2.66 2.29 -5.66
C SER A 68 -4.01 2.19 -4.93
N VAL A 69 -5.12 2.43 -5.63
CA VAL A 69 -6.48 2.23 -5.08
C VAL A 69 -6.71 0.76 -4.71
N TRP A 70 -6.23 -0.18 -5.53
CA TRP A 70 -6.33 -1.61 -5.25
C TRP A 70 -5.53 -2.01 -4.00
N GLU A 71 -4.28 -1.57 -3.87
CA GLU A 71 -3.48 -1.81 -2.66
C GLU A 71 -4.15 -1.23 -1.41
N ILE A 72 -4.66 0.01 -1.49
CA ILE A 72 -5.38 0.67 -0.39
C ILE A 72 -6.59 -0.18 0.02
N ALA A 73 -7.37 -0.67 -0.94
CA ALA A 73 -8.53 -1.51 -0.67
C ALA A 73 -8.14 -2.81 0.05
N LEU A 74 -7.09 -3.51 -0.41
CA LEU A 74 -6.61 -4.75 0.22
C LEU A 74 -6.18 -4.52 1.68
N ILE A 75 -5.41 -3.45 1.91
CA ILE A 75 -4.94 -3.09 3.26
C ILE A 75 -6.13 -2.73 4.15
N SER A 76 -7.06 -1.92 3.68
CA SER A 76 -8.25 -1.54 4.45
C SER A 76 -9.12 -2.73 4.83
N VAL A 77 -9.32 -3.68 3.90
CA VAL A 77 -10.09 -4.91 4.16
C VAL A 77 -9.37 -5.80 5.18
N GLY A 78 -8.06 -6.00 5.03
CA GLY A 78 -7.28 -6.82 5.95
C GLY A 78 -7.23 -6.24 7.38
N LEU A 79 -7.11 -4.91 7.50
CA LEU A 79 -7.16 -4.24 8.81
C LEU A 79 -8.55 -4.27 9.43
N ALA A 80 -9.61 -4.08 8.62
CA ALA A 80 -10.98 -4.23 9.11
C ALA A 80 -11.28 -5.63 9.61
N LYS A 81 -10.71 -6.66 8.99
CA LYS A 81 -10.93 -8.04 9.41
C LYS A 81 -10.31 -8.34 10.78
N MET A 82 -9.22 -7.65 11.15
CA MET A 82 -8.59 -7.79 12.47
C MET A 82 -9.56 -7.46 13.60
N GLU A 83 -10.29 -6.36 13.50
CA GLU A 83 -11.25 -5.92 14.53
C GLU A 83 -12.71 -6.31 14.25
N GLU A 84 -12.95 -7.12 13.21
CA GLU A 84 -14.30 -7.45 12.72
C GLU A 84 -15.18 -6.22 12.42
N THR A 85 -14.56 -5.14 11.94
CA THR A 85 -15.23 -3.88 11.63
C THR A 85 -15.36 -3.66 10.12
N ARG A 86 -15.72 -2.43 9.78
CA ARG A 86 -16.10 -1.99 8.45
C ARG A 86 -14.88 -1.38 7.71
N PRO A 87 -14.51 -1.85 6.49
CA PRO A 87 -13.27 -1.44 5.78
C PRO A 87 -13.04 0.05 5.61
N TRP A 88 -14.10 0.84 5.46
CA TRP A 88 -14.00 2.29 5.23
C TRP A 88 -13.39 3.06 6.40
N ILE A 89 -13.45 2.51 7.62
CA ILE A 89 -12.79 3.08 8.80
C ILE A 89 -11.26 3.09 8.60
N TYR A 90 -10.73 2.12 7.85
CA TYR A 90 -9.30 1.92 7.62
C TYR A 90 -8.78 2.50 6.32
N VAL A 91 -9.63 3.14 5.50
CA VAL A 91 -9.20 3.73 4.23
C VAL A 91 -8.17 4.82 4.46
N LEU A 92 -8.37 5.71 5.44
CA LEU A 92 -7.40 6.76 5.76
C LEU A 92 -6.05 6.17 6.20
N LEU A 93 -6.07 5.08 6.96
CA LEU A 93 -4.86 4.43 7.44
C LEU A 93 -4.11 3.71 6.30
N ALA A 94 -4.85 3.07 5.38
CA ALA A 94 -4.28 2.47 4.18
C ALA A 94 -3.73 3.52 3.20
N VAL A 95 -4.42 4.65 3.04
CA VAL A 95 -3.92 5.81 2.28
C VAL A 95 -2.62 6.33 2.90
N LEU A 96 -2.56 6.45 4.23
CA LEU A 96 -1.35 6.88 4.94
C LEU A 96 -0.19 5.91 4.70
N VAL A 97 -0.45 4.60 4.71
CA VAL A 97 0.55 3.58 4.36
C VAL A 97 1.10 3.80 2.95
N LYS A 98 0.22 3.94 1.95
CA LYS A 98 0.65 4.04 0.55
C LYS A 98 1.27 5.39 0.23
N VAL A 99 0.54 6.47 0.46
CA VAL A 99 0.91 7.83 0.05
C VAL A 99 1.84 8.50 1.06
N GLY A 100 1.68 8.21 2.35
CA GLY A 100 2.48 8.83 3.41
C GLY A 100 3.84 8.16 3.64
N VAL A 101 3.96 6.87 3.36
CA VAL A 101 5.18 6.10 3.65
C VAL A 101 5.77 5.47 2.41
N TYR A 102 5.00 4.62 1.73
CA TYR A 102 5.55 3.77 0.67
C TYR A 102 6.03 4.59 -0.54
N ILE A 103 5.20 5.49 -1.08
CA ILE A 103 5.55 6.32 -2.23
C ILE A 103 6.74 7.26 -1.93
N PRO A 104 6.76 8.02 -0.80
CA PRO A 104 7.90 8.87 -0.46
C PRO A 104 9.20 8.09 -0.31
N LEU A 105 9.17 6.94 0.36
CA LEU A 105 10.36 6.09 0.50
C LEU A 105 10.82 5.55 -0.85
N ALA A 106 9.91 5.09 -1.71
CA ALA A 106 10.26 4.67 -3.06
C ALA A 106 10.93 5.82 -3.84
N ALA A 107 10.38 7.03 -3.77
CA ALA A 107 10.94 8.21 -4.43
C ALA A 107 12.33 8.61 -3.90
N LEU A 108 12.62 8.39 -2.62
CA LEU A 108 13.93 8.63 -2.03
C LEU A 108 14.97 7.58 -2.43
N LEU A 109 14.55 6.32 -2.58
CA LEU A 109 15.42 5.17 -2.84
C LEU A 109 15.67 4.88 -4.32
N VAL A 110 14.87 5.46 -5.22
CA VAL A 110 15.03 5.34 -6.69
C VAL A 110 15.98 6.43 -7.25
N ARG A 111 16.65 7.20 -6.39
CA ARG A 111 17.78 8.06 -6.77
C ARG A 111 19.04 7.25 -7.04
#